data_AF-A0A183K3S2-F1
#
_entry.id   AF-A0A183K3S2-F1
#
_cell.length_a   1.000
_cell.length_b   1.000
_cell.length_c   1.000
_cell.angle_alpha   90.00
_cell.angle_beta   90.00
_cell.angle_gamma   90.00
#
_symmetry.space_group_name_H-M   'P 1'
#
loop_
_entity.id
_entity.type
_entity.pdbx_description
1 polymer ?
#
loop_
_entity_poly.entity_id
_entity_poly.type
_entity_poly.pdbx_seq_one_letter_code
_entity_poly.pdbx_strand_id
1 'polypeptide(L)'
;MGCHGGYTFTLFIYLQNFGLETEENYPFTGEDQDCLANSSDVIVQSIGYKFHRHGYETILKWAVYNEGPYVISMNIDEKFLHYKSGIYQSDTCTHYNLNQSMLLVGYGYDNDGNDYWILQNNWGTNWGEQGYVKVLRNNWNMCGIASMAFRPILRGF
;
A
#
# COMPACT_ATOMS: atom_id res chain seq x y z
N MET A 1 15.42 -4.19 5.88
CA MET A 1 14.64 -2.96 5.61
C MET A 1 14.68 -2.14 6.88
N GLY A 2 14.53 -0.83 6.79
CA GLY A 2 14.66 0.06 7.95
C GLY A 2 14.05 1.42 7.70
N CYS A 3 14.30 2.38 8.59
CA CYS A 3 13.78 3.74 8.53
C CYS A 3 14.17 4.51 7.25
N HIS A 4 15.23 4.06 6.57
CA HIS A 4 15.74 4.66 5.34
C HIS A 4 15.12 4.08 4.05
N GLY A 5 14.09 3.22 4.20
CA GLY A 5 13.33 2.65 3.09
C GLY A 5 13.48 1.14 2.94
N GLY A 6 12.74 0.63 1.95
CA GLY A 6 12.68 -0.79 1.63
C GLY A 6 11.85 -1.03 0.37
N TYR A 7 12.05 -2.20 -0.23
CA TYR A 7 11.31 -2.61 -1.42
C TYR A 7 10.33 -3.72 -1.06
N THR A 8 9.13 -3.67 -1.65
CA THR A 8 8.07 -4.67 -1.46
C THR A 8 8.53 -6.09 -1.81
N PHE A 9 9.45 -6.23 -2.78
CA PHE A 9 10.02 -7.53 -3.13
C PHE A 9 10.90 -8.12 -2.02
N THR A 10 11.66 -7.29 -1.31
CA THR A 10 12.44 -7.74 -0.14
C THR A 10 11.52 -8.18 0.98
N LEU A 11 10.43 -7.45 1.21
CA LEU A 11 9.40 -7.85 2.17
C LEU A 11 8.81 -9.22 1.79
N PHE A 12 8.51 -9.46 0.52
CA PHE A 12 8.01 -10.76 0.07
C PHE A 12 8.95 -11.91 0.43
N ILE A 13 10.25 -11.79 0.12
CA ILE A 13 11.24 -12.83 0.45
C ILE A 13 11.28 -13.06 1.95
N TYR A 14 11.25 -11.99 2.75
CA TYR A 14 11.22 -12.11 4.20
C TYR A 14 9.99 -12.88 4.68
N LEU A 15 8.78 -12.49 4.22
CA LEU A 15 7.53 -13.14 4.60
C LEU A 15 7.47 -14.62 4.23
N GLN A 16 8.15 -15.04 3.17
CA GLN A 16 8.23 -16.45 2.79
C GLN A 16 9.19 -17.26 3.66
N ASN A 17 10.28 -16.67 4.12
CA ASN A 17 11.31 -17.40 4.86
C ASN A 17 11.09 -17.37 6.37
N PHE A 18 10.56 -16.27 6.90
CA PHE A 18 10.50 -16.02 8.34
C PHE A 18 9.07 -15.84 8.88
N GLY A 19 8.13 -15.40 8.05
CA GLY A 19 6.76 -15.10 8.49
C GLY A 19 6.64 -13.77 9.24
N LEU A 20 5.52 -13.57 9.95
CA LEU A 20 5.24 -12.41 10.79
C LEU A 20 4.68 -12.82 12.14
N GLU A 21 5.07 -12.04 13.13
CA GLU A 21 4.55 -12.02 14.49
C GLU A 21 3.42 -10.97 14.61
N THR A 22 2.75 -10.93 15.76
CA THR A 22 1.78 -9.89 16.08
C THR A 22 2.48 -8.60 16.50
N GLU A 23 1.79 -7.47 16.39
CA GLU A 23 2.25 -6.18 16.93
C GLU A 23 2.49 -6.23 18.45
N GLU A 24 1.80 -7.12 19.17
CA GLU A 24 2.00 -7.34 20.61
C GLU A 24 3.36 -8.00 20.90
N ASN A 25 3.77 -8.97 20.07
CA ASN A 25 5.03 -9.69 20.23
C ASN A 25 6.23 -8.91 19.67
N TYR A 26 6.01 -8.12 18.61
CA TYR A 26 7.04 -7.29 17.98
C TYR A 26 6.49 -5.86 17.70
N PRO A 27 6.48 -4.98 18.71
CA PRO A 27 5.88 -3.65 18.60
C PRO A 27 6.72 -2.67 17.78
N PHE A 28 6.04 -1.74 17.10
CA PHE A 28 6.67 -0.65 16.35
C PHE A 28 7.33 0.38 17.27
N THR A 29 8.62 0.64 17.06
CA THR A 29 9.41 1.61 17.83
C THR A 29 9.69 2.93 17.10
N GLY A 30 9.53 2.95 15.77
CA GLY A 30 9.83 4.13 14.95
C GLY A 30 11.31 4.36 14.64
N GLU A 31 12.19 3.42 15.00
CA GLU A 31 13.64 3.50 14.76
C GLU A 31 14.22 2.13 14.34
N ASP A 32 15.37 2.15 13.68
CA ASP A 32 16.11 0.93 13.33
C ASP A 32 16.59 0.24 14.63
N GLN A 33 16.35 -1.06 14.73
CA GLN A 33 16.73 -1.89 15.88
C GLN A 33 17.42 -3.16 15.40
N ASP A 34 18.08 -3.86 16.32
CA ASP A 34 18.50 -5.23 16.07
C ASP A 34 17.28 -6.14 15.82
N CYS A 35 17.45 -7.17 15.00
CA CYS A 35 16.39 -8.12 14.71
C CYS A 35 16.12 -9.00 15.93
N LEU A 36 14.95 -8.81 16.56
CA LEU A 36 14.51 -9.59 17.73
C LEU A 36 13.52 -10.70 17.35
N ALA A 37 13.41 -11.03 16.06
CA ALA A 37 12.39 -11.95 15.57
C ALA A 37 12.53 -13.34 16.18
N ASN A 38 11.41 -13.91 16.61
CA ASN A 38 11.33 -15.23 17.22
C ASN A 38 10.43 -16.14 16.38
N SER A 39 11.01 -17.21 15.84
CA SER A 39 10.26 -18.16 15.00
C SER A 39 9.12 -18.86 15.74
N SER A 40 9.15 -18.90 17.08
CA SER A 40 8.07 -19.49 17.89
C SER A 40 6.83 -18.59 17.99
N ASP A 41 6.97 -17.29 17.71
CA ASP A 41 5.91 -16.28 17.83
C ASP A 41 5.24 -15.95 16.48
N VAL A 42 5.69 -16.63 15.41
CA VAL A 42 5.18 -16.44 14.04
C VAL A 42 3.78 -17.03 13.91
N ILE A 43 2.82 -16.17 13.55
CA ILE A 43 1.40 -16.55 13.38
C ILE A 43 0.99 -16.67 11.91
N VAL A 44 1.77 -16.11 10.99
CA VAL A 44 1.43 -16.07 9.57
C VAL A 44 2.69 -16.09 8.70
N GLN A 45 2.61 -16.78 7.56
CA GLN A 45 3.68 -16.82 6.57
C GLN A 45 3.12 -16.64 5.16
N SER A 46 3.94 -16.08 4.26
CA SER A 46 3.58 -15.99 2.85
C SER A 46 3.89 -17.31 2.14
N ILE A 47 2.90 -17.89 1.48
CA ILE A 47 3.05 -19.07 0.62
C ILE A 47 3.11 -18.70 -0.87
N GLY A 48 3.00 -17.41 -1.19
CA GLY A 48 2.97 -16.91 -2.56
C GLY A 48 2.56 -15.44 -2.59
N TYR A 49 2.42 -14.89 -3.78
CA TYR A 49 2.01 -13.50 -3.94
C TYR A 49 1.31 -13.28 -5.27
N LYS A 50 0.57 -12.18 -5.33
CA LYS A 50 0.04 -11.62 -6.55
C LYS A 50 0.69 -10.26 -6.77
N PHE A 51 1.06 -10.01 -8.01
CA PHE A 51 1.74 -8.79 -8.39
C PHE A 51 1.14 -8.23 -9.67
N HIS A 52 0.60 -7.02 -9.58
CA HIS A 52 0.14 -6.28 -10.74
C HIS A 52 1.15 -5.17 -11.00
N ARG A 53 1.57 -5.12 -12.27
CA ARG A 53 2.50 -4.13 -12.80
C ARG A 53 1.96 -3.65 -14.15
N HIS A 54 2.49 -2.53 -14.64
CA HIS A 54 2.16 -1.92 -15.94
C HIS A 54 0.97 -0.95 -15.98
N GLY A 55 0.40 -0.56 -14.84
CA GLY A 55 -0.57 0.55 -14.80
C GLY A 55 -1.99 0.18 -15.22
N TYR A 56 -2.33 -1.10 -15.34
CA TYR A 56 -3.67 -1.55 -15.72
C TYR A 56 -4.67 -1.44 -14.56
N GLU A 57 -5.25 -0.24 -14.41
CA GLU A 57 -6.23 0.06 -13.35
C GLU A 57 -7.43 -0.90 -13.35
N THR A 58 -7.90 -1.34 -14.52
CA THR A 58 -9.01 -2.30 -14.64
C THR A 58 -8.69 -3.66 -14.01
N ILE A 59 -7.47 -4.15 -14.19
CA ILE A 59 -7.02 -5.42 -13.61
C ILE A 59 -6.88 -5.27 -12.10
N LEU A 60 -6.28 -4.17 -11.64
CA LEU A 60 -6.15 -3.90 -10.22
C LEU A 60 -7.53 -3.76 -9.54
N LYS A 61 -8.49 -3.12 -10.20
CA LYS A 61 -9.87 -2.98 -9.71
C LYS A 61 -10.51 -4.34 -9.50
N TRP A 62 -10.42 -5.21 -10.50
CA TRP A 62 -10.92 -6.57 -10.42
C TRP A 62 -10.24 -7.36 -9.28
N ALA A 63 -8.92 -7.22 -9.12
CA ALA A 63 -8.18 -7.90 -8.07
C ALA A 63 -8.61 -7.42 -6.68
N VAL A 64 -8.73 -6.11 -6.47
CA VAL A 64 -9.19 -5.56 -5.18
C VAL A 64 -10.59 -6.06 -4.82
N TYR A 65 -11.49 -6.14 -5.80
CA TYR A 65 -12.86 -6.65 -5.59
C TYR A 65 -12.89 -8.13 -5.18
N ASN A 66 -12.16 -8.98 -5.90
CA ASN A 66 -12.26 -10.44 -5.71
C ASN A 66 -11.34 -10.96 -4.60
N GLU A 67 -10.28 -10.22 -4.28
CA GLU A 67 -9.19 -10.73 -3.46
C GLU A 67 -8.95 -9.88 -2.22
N GLY A 68 -9.42 -8.62 -2.20
CA GLY A 68 -9.24 -7.70 -1.10
C GLY A 68 -8.00 -6.80 -1.26
N PRO A 69 -7.46 -6.24 -0.16
CA PRO A 69 -6.48 -5.15 -0.24
C PRO A 69 -5.15 -5.49 -0.92
N TYR A 70 -4.53 -4.47 -1.50
CA TYR A 70 -3.20 -4.54 -2.14
C TYR A 70 -2.29 -3.45 -1.58
N VAL A 71 -1.04 -3.79 -1.28
CA VAL A 71 -0.01 -2.76 -1.04
C VAL A 71 0.38 -2.17 -2.38
N ILE A 72 0.27 -0.87 -2.54
CA ILE A 72 0.65 -0.15 -3.75
C ILE A 72 1.81 0.80 -3.48
N SER A 73 2.55 1.14 -4.52
CA SER A 73 3.51 2.25 -4.50
C SER A 73 3.00 3.39 -5.38
N MET A 74 3.14 4.62 -4.89
CA MET A 74 2.70 5.84 -5.55
C MET A 74 3.82 6.86 -5.55
N ASN A 75 3.84 7.74 -6.54
CA ASN A 75 4.66 8.94 -6.55
C ASN A 75 3.88 10.08 -5.88
N ILE A 76 4.31 10.51 -4.69
CA ILE A 76 3.71 11.64 -3.99
C ILE A 76 4.44 12.94 -4.32
N ASP A 77 3.68 14.02 -4.43
CA ASP A 77 4.16 15.39 -4.56
C ASP A 77 3.93 16.20 -3.27
N GLU A 78 4.32 17.47 -3.26
CA GLU A 78 4.12 18.36 -2.11
C GLU A 78 2.63 18.55 -1.76
N LYS A 79 1.75 18.62 -2.78
CA LYS A 79 0.30 18.75 -2.57
C LYS A 79 -0.26 17.57 -1.78
N PHE A 80 0.26 16.36 -2.00
CA PHE A 80 -0.17 15.17 -1.29
C PHE A 80 0.12 15.26 0.21
N LEU A 81 1.26 15.83 0.61
CA LEU A 81 1.62 16.01 2.03
C LEU A 81 0.55 16.79 2.79
N HIS A 82 -0.10 17.74 2.11
CA HIS A 82 -1.12 18.61 2.67
C HIS A 82 -2.56 18.14 2.40
N TYR A 83 -2.76 16.93 1.88
CA TYR A 83 -4.10 16.39 1.64
C TYR A 83 -4.95 16.36 2.93
N LYS A 84 -6.22 16.75 2.79
CA LYS A 84 -7.21 16.79 3.89
C LYS A 84 -8.50 16.05 3.56
N SER A 85 -9.06 16.25 2.36
CA SER A 85 -10.31 15.62 1.93
C SER A 85 -10.51 15.74 0.42
N GLY A 86 -11.54 15.06 -0.09
CA GLY A 86 -11.90 15.07 -1.51
C GLY A 86 -11.08 14.07 -2.34
N ILE A 87 -11.25 14.10 -3.66
CA ILE A 87 -10.49 13.25 -4.58
C ILE A 87 -9.18 13.95 -4.91
N TYR A 88 -8.07 13.39 -4.45
CA TYR A 88 -6.73 13.85 -4.78
C TYR A 88 -6.42 13.59 -6.26
N GLN A 89 -5.85 14.60 -6.89
CA GLN A 89 -5.31 14.59 -8.25
C GLN A 89 -4.10 15.51 -8.31
N SER A 90 -3.14 15.17 -9.17
CA SER A 90 -1.93 15.95 -9.37
C SER A 90 -1.51 15.90 -10.83
N ASP A 91 -1.02 17.05 -11.31
CA ASP A 91 -0.43 17.19 -12.65
C ASP A 91 1.11 17.08 -12.59
N THR A 92 1.69 16.97 -11.39
CA THR A 92 3.15 16.94 -11.17
C THR A 92 3.65 15.57 -10.75
N CYS A 93 2.79 14.72 -10.19
CA CYS A 93 3.15 13.34 -9.92
C CYS A 93 3.34 12.55 -11.23
N THR A 94 4.16 11.51 -11.18
CA THR A 94 4.45 10.65 -12.33
C THR A 94 3.99 9.22 -12.08
N HIS A 95 3.82 8.43 -13.15
CA HIS A 95 3.50 7.00 -13.03
C HIS A 95 4.74 6.12 -12.79
N TYR A 96 5.91 6.74 -12.63
CA TYR A 96 7.22 6.16 -12.34
C TYR A 96 7.82 6.85 -11.09
N ASN A 97 9.05 6.52 -10.70
CA ASN A 97 9.71 7.09 -9.50
C ASN A 97 8.83 7.05 -8.23
N LEU A 98 8.20 5.90 -8.01
CA LEU A 98 7.31 5.67 -6.86
C LEU A 98 8.13 5.77 -5.57
N ASN A 99 7.63 6.52 -4.59
CA ASN A 99 8.38 6.91 -3.39
C ASN A 99 7.59 6.70 -2.09
N GLN A 100 6.29 6.42 -2.16
CA GLN A 100 5.45 6.16 -0.99
C GLN A 100 4.67 4.85 -1.18
N SER A 101 4.66 4.00 -0.16
CA SER A 101 3.82 2.79 -0.13
C SER A 101 2.58 2.99 0.74
N MET A 102 1.43 2.52 0.27
CA MET A 102 0.15 2.61 0.97
C MET A 102 -0.68 1.35 0.74
N LEU A 103 -1.75 1.17 1.50
CA LEU A 103 -2.67 0.05 1.32
C LEU A 103 -3.90 0.49 0.53
N LEU A 104 -4.09 -0.07 -0.66
CA LEU A 104 -5.30 0.06 -1.45
C LEU A 104 -6.39 -0.85 -0.88
N VAL A 105 -7.42 -0.25 -0.29
CA VAL A 105 -8.48 -0.97 0.44
C VAL A 105 -9.82 -0.98 -0.30
N GLY A 106 -9.99 -0.16 -1.33
CA GLY A 106 -11.24 -0.11 -2.09
C GLY A 106 -11.25 0.92 -3.19
N TYR A 107 -12.42 1.11 -3.79
CA TYR A 107 -12.67 2.10 -4.84
C TYR A 107 -14.14 2.51 -4.84
N GLY A 108 -14.43 3.65 -5.47
CA GLY A 108 -15.79 4.16 -5.61
C GLY A 108 -15.92 5.12 -6.77
N TYR A 109 -17.03 5.85 -6.78
CA TYR A 109 -17.31 6.97 -7.65
C TYR A 109 -18.07 8.04 -6.85
N ASP A 110 -17.89 9.31 -7.17
CA ASP A 110 -18.63 10.41 -6.55
C ASP A 110 -19.91 10.75 -7.34
N ASN A 111 -20.67 11.74 -6.87
CA ASN A 111 -21.91 12.18 -7.51
C ASN A 111 -21.69 12.87 -8.87
N ASP A 112 -20.46 13.33 -9.13
CA ASP A 112 -20.07 13.98 -10.38
C ASP A 112 -19.56 12.97 -11.42
N GLY A 113 -19.53 11.68 -11.06
CA GLY A 113 -19.09 10.58 -11.92
C GLY A 113 -17.58 10.35 -11.91
N ASN A 114 -16.84 10.97 -10.98
CA ASN A 114 -15.40 10.75 -10.85
C ASN A 114 -15.12 9.44 -10.13
N ASP A 115 -14.41 8.56 -10.80
CA ASP A 115 -13.90 7.32 -10.25
C ASP A 115 -12.73 7.61 -9.28
N TYR A 116 -12.70 6.93 -8.12
CA TYR A 116 -11.57 7.04 -7.19
C TYR A 116 -11.14 5.70 -6.58
N TRP A 117 -9.88 5.63 -6.17
CA TRP A 117 -9.28 4.64 -5.27
C TRP A 117 -9.41 5.11 -3.82
N ILE A 118 -9.48 4.18 -2.87
CA ILE A 118 -9.42 4.46 -1.42
C ILE A 118 -8.14 3.84 -0.88
N LEU A 119 -7.21 4.67 -0.42
CA LEU A 119 -5.92 4.25 0.13
C LEU A 119 -5.86 4.55 1.62
N GLN A 120 -5.37 3.60 2.41
CA GLN A 120 -4.98 3.81 3.80
C GLN A 120 -3.50 4.17 3.86
N ASN A 121 -3.19 5.28 4.53
CA ASN A 121 -1.83 5.76 4.73
C ASN A 121 -1.32 5.38 6.14
N ASN A 122 -0.02 5.54 6.37
CA ASN A 122 0.66 5.23 7.63
C ASN A 122 1.10 6.48 8.42
N TRP A 123 0.51 7.65 8.14
CA TRP A 123 0.83 8.94 8.81
C TRP A 123 -0.13 9.31 9.95
N GLY A 124 -0.84 8.32 10.49
CA GLY A 124 -1.82 8.50 11.56
C GLY A 124 -3.16 9.09 11.09
N THR A 125 -4.13 9.07 11.99
CA THR A 125 -5.53 9.43 11.71
C THR A 125 -5.78 10.93 11.55
N ASN A 126 -4.83 11.78 11.97
CA ASN A 126 -4.93 13.23 11.83
C ASN A 126 -4.65 13.73 10.40
N TRP A 127 -4.09 12.86 9.55
CA TRP A 127 -3.82 13.16 8.15
C TRP A 127 -4.98 12.68 7.26
N GLY A 128 -5.29 13.44 6.21
CA GLY A 128 -6.35 13.08 5.26
C GLY A 128 -7.73 12.87 5.89
N GLU A 129 -8.52 11.98 5.30
CA GLU A 129 -9.82 11.56 5.79
C GLU A 129 -9.63 10.42 6.81
N GLN A 130 -9.31 10.76 8.06
CA GLN A 130 -9.06 9.77 9.14
C GLN A 130 -7.93 8.78 8.84
N GLY A 131 -6.85 9.23 8.19
CA GLY A 131 -5.73 8.41 7.75
C GLY A 131 -5.88 7.84 6.34
N TYR A 132 -6.98 8.16 5.65
CA TYR A 132 -7.26 7.71 4.29
C TYR A 132 -7.16 8.85 3.28
N VAL A 133 -6.99 8.48 2.02
CA VAL A 133 -7.05 9.38 0.86
C VAL A 133 -7.85 8.73 -0.26
N LYS A 134 -8.70 9.54 -0.91
CA LYS A 134 -9.29 9.19 -2.20
C LYS A 134 -8.38 9.72 -3.29
N VAL A 135 -7.97 8.87 -4.24
CA VAL A 135 -7.15 9.31 -5.38
C VAL A 135 -7.91 9.04 -6.68
N LEU A 136 -7.86 9.99 -7.61
CA LEU A 136 -8.52 9.89 -8.91
C LEU A 136 -8.09 8.60 -9.63
N ARG A 137 -9.09 7.83 -10.08
CA ARG A 137 -8.93 6.54 -10.77
C ARG A 137 -9.38 6.68 -12.22
N ASN A 138 -8.85 5.83 -13.09
CA ASN A 138 -9.14 5.83 -14.53
C ASN A 138 -8.70 7.13 -15.23
N ASN A 139 -7.66 7.78 -14.70
CA ASN A 139 -7.06 8.97 -15.28
C ASN A 139 -5.55 8.76 -15.43
N TRP A 140 -5.18 7.99 -16.46
CA TRP A 140 -3.79 7.73 -16.85
C TRP A 140 -2.90 7.14 -15.74
N ASN A 141 -3.45 6.22 -14.91
CA ASN A 141 -2.72 5.63 -13.79
C ASN A 141 -2.11 6.71 -12.89
N MET A 142 -2.99 7.62 -12.42
CA MET A 142 -2.66 8.77 -11.56
C MET A 142 -1.62 8.40 -10.51
N CYS A 143 -0.48 9.09 -10.54
CA CYS A 143 0.65 8.93 -9.62
C CYS A 143 1.21 7.49 -9.52
N GLY A 144 0.91 6.61 -10.49
CA GLY A 144 1.45 5.28 -10.57
C GLY A 144 0.79 4.24 -9.67
N ILE A 145 -0.43 4.46 -9.19
CA ILE A 145 -1.14 3.54 -8.26
C ILE A 145 -1.15 2.08 -8.74
N ALA A 146 -1.34 1.85 -10.04
CA ALA A 146 -1.34 0.52 -10.65
C ALA A 146 0.01 0.12 -11.28
N SER A 147 1.07 0.92 -11.09
CA SER A 147 2.42 0.62 -11.58
C SER A 147 3.10 -0.48 -10.77
N MET A 148 2.85 -0.52 -9.47
CA MET A 148 3.39 -1.52 -8.54
C MET A 148 2.37 -1.83 -7.45
N ALA A 149 1.64 -2.93 -7.61
CA ALA A 149 0.67 -3.41 -6.63
C ALA A 149 0.97 -4.86 -6.24
N PHE A 150 1.06 -5.12 -4.95
CA PHE A 150 1.47 -6.39 -4.37
C PHE A 150 0.47 -6.87 -3.32
N ARG A 151 0.21 -8.17 -3.30
CA ARG A 151 -0.56 -8.83 -2.26
C ARG A 151 0.10 -10.16 -1.89
N PRO A 152 0.46 -10.40 -0.63
CA PRO A 152 0.92 -11.72 -0.20
C PRO A 152 -0.26 -12.70 -0.11
N ILE A 153 -0.01 -13.98 -0.38
CA ILE A 153 -0.93 -15.08 -0.12
C ILE A 153 -0.49 -15.67 1.21
N LEU A 154 -1.28 -15.45 2.24
CA LEU A 154 -0.93 -15.77 3.62
C LEU A 154 -1.51 -17.12 4.04
N ARG A 155 -0.75 -17.86 4.85
CA ARG A 155 -1.18 -19.05 5.58
C ARG A 155 -0.94 -18.81 7.07
N GLY A 156 -2.00 -18.94 7.88
CA GLY A 156 -1.90 -18.89 9.34
C GLY A 156 -1.51 -20.24 9.94
N PHE A 157 -1.00 -20.21 11.17
CA PHE A 157 -0.64 -21.38 11.97
C PHE A 157 -1.44 -21.44 13.28
#